data_AF-R2S460-F1
#
_entry.id   AF-R2S460-F1
#
_cell.length_a   1.000
_cell.length_b   1.000
_cell.length_c   1.000
_cell.angle_alpha   90.00
_cell.angle_beta   90.00
_cell.angle_gamma   90.00
#
_symmetry.space_group_name_H-M   'P 1'
#
loop_
_entity.id
_entity.type
_entity.pdbx_description
1 polymer ?
#
loop_
_entity_poly.entity_id
_entity_poly.type
_entity_poly.pdbx_seq_one_letter_code
_entity_poly.pdbx_strand_id
1 'polypeptide(L)'
;MFKIIKEYIIDPFKEGREEAKQEAEQEKQEQGQRTSDVIADLTYPEMFAASLAAPFRATVFLDWFSLFKKEENDSEEQPILHLLCFGAIADLKKEDIRSLKVQQETSFTITSGEEALIVAKANLQAAGIQLSSLQAVSDSSENLPQQLNLTALEIGIAATVLVSAVDTNLLQKDQVLAIFEELIPKVQGKFESWEDYGTQLLDQEAIVKFNTGFSRKQLEKTMENLLCKSDSPWQFVKWNLNS
;
A
#
# COMPACT_ATOMS: atom_id res chain seq x y z
N MET A 1 -36.36 -10.73 -44.02
CA MET A 1 -36.22 -10.80 -42.54
C MET A 1 -34.81 -11.14 -42.09
N PHE A 2 -34.18 -12.22 -42.58
CA PHE A 2 -32.81 -12.61 -42.19
C PHE A 2 -31.74 -11.54 -42.43
N LYS A 3 -31.84 -10.79 -43.54
CA LYS A 3 -30.90 -9.72 -43.89
C LYS A 3 -30.97 -8.53 -42.94
N ILE A 4 -32.19 -8.17 -42.51
CA ILE A 4 -32.46 -7.05 -41.61
C ILE A 4 -31.97 -7.37 -40.18
N ILE A 5 -32.19 -8.59 -39.69
CA ILE A 5 -31.68 -9.01 -38.37
C ILE A 5 -30.15 -9.04 -38.36
N LYS A 6 -29.52 -9.45 -39.47
CA LYS A 6 -28.07 -9.47 -39.58
C LYS A 6 -27.47 -8.05 -39.61
N GLU A 7 -27.95 -7.21 -40.53
CA GLU A 7 -27.44 -5.83 -40.73
C GLU A 7 -27.79 -4.87 -39.59
N TYR A 8 -28.96 -4.98 -38.97
CA TYR A 8 -29.43 -3.98 -37.99
C TYR A 8 -29.35 -4.43 -36.53
N ILE A 9 -29.08 -5.70 -36.25
CA ILE A 9 -29.07 -6.24 -34.88
C ILE A 9 -27.78 -6.99 -34.58
N ILE A 10 -27.31 -7.89 -35.46
CA ILE A 10 -26.13 -8.72 -35.17
C ILE A 10 -24.83 -7.96 -35.43
N ASP A 11 -24.74 -7.28 -36.56
CA ASP A 11 -23.52 -6.57 -36.98
C ASP A 11 -23.24 -5.35 -36.08
N PRO A 12 -24.21 -4.47 -35.72
CA PRO A 12 -23.97 -3.35 -34.80
C PRO A 12 -23.66 -3.80 -33.36
N PHE A 13 -24.13 -4.97 -32.94
CA PHE A 13 -23.86 -5.51 -31.60
C PHE A 13 -22.49 -6.19 -31.53
N LYS A 14 -22.00 -6.75 -32.64
CA LYS A 14 -20.62 -7.23 -32.76
C LYS A 14 -19.66 -6.06 -32.86
N GLU A 15 -19.99 -5.07 -33.68
CA GLU A 15 -19.22 -3.83 -33.84
C GLU A 15 -19.15 -3.08 -32.51
N GLY A 16 -20.27 -2.89 -31.80
CA GLY A 16 -20.27 -2.29 -30.46
C GLY A 16 -19.55 -3.11 -29.37
N ARG A 17 -19.43 -4.44 -29.53
CA ARG A 17 -18.61 -5.28 -28.63
C ARG A 17 -17.13 -5.20 -28.96
N GLU A 18 -16.79 -5.04 -30.23
CA GLU A 18 -15.43 -4.93 -30.73
C GLU A 18 -14.87 -3.53 -30.47
N GLU A 19 -15.70 -2.48 -30.62
CA GLU A 19 -15.45 -1.11 -30.17
C GLU A 19 -15.28 -1.05 -28.64
N ALA A 20 -16.20 -1.63 -27.85
CA ALA A 20 -16.05 -1.68 -26.40
C ALA A 20 -14.81 -2.48 -25.95
N LYS A 21 -14.38 -3.48 -26.73
CA LYS A 21 -13.14 -4.21 -26.47
C LYS A 21 -11.93 -3.34 -26.80
N GLN A 22 -11.93 -2.66 -27.94
CA GLN A 22 -10.86 -1.75 -28.35
C GLN A 22 -10.73 -0.54 -27.41
N GLU A 23 -11.84 0.04 -26.96
CA GLU A 23 -11.87 1.10 -25.94
C GLU A 23 -11.30 0.58 -24.62
N ALA A 24 -11.69 -0.61 -24.17
CA ALA A 24 -11.13 -1.22 -22.96
C ALA A 24 -9.63 -1.55 -23.09
N GLU A 25 -9.16 -1.92 -24.28
CA GLU A 25 -7.75 -2.21 -24.56
C GLU A 25 -6.92 -0.92 -24.65
N GLN A 26 -7.49 0.16 -25.21
CA GLN A 26 -6.90 1.51 -25.20
C GLN A 26 -6.85 2.09 -23.78
N GLU A 27 -7.94 2.03 -23.01
CA GLU A 27 -7.95 2.48 -21.61
C GLU A 27 -6.90 1.74 -20.78
N LYS A 28 -6.75 0.42 -20.98
CA LYS A 28 -5.69 -0.37 -20.35
C LYS A 28 -4.29 0.10 -20.76
N GLN A 29 -4.06 0.34 -22.05
CA GLN A 29 -2.75 0.82 -22.53
C GLN A 29 -2.42 2.22 -21.99
N GLU A 30 -3.40 3.13 -21.98
CA GLU A 30 -3.26 4.48 -21.43
C GLU A 30 -3.00 4.46 -19.91
N GLN A 31 -3.72 3.60 -19.18
CA GLN A 31 -3.51 3.39 -17.75
C GLN A 31 -2.11 2.81 -17.47
N GLY A 32 -1.55 2.04 -18.40
CA GLY A 32 -0.21 1.44 -18.28
C GLY A 32 0.92 2.37 -18.56
N GLN A 33 0.78 3.14 -19.63
CA GLN A 33 1.72 4.19 -19.93
C GLN A 33 1.76 5.19 -18.76
N ARG A 34 0.59 5.60 -18.25
CA ARG A 34 0.51 6.49 -17.08
C ARG A 34 1.14 5.88 -15.82
N THR A 35 0.92 4.60 -15.57
CA THR A 35 1.53 3.89 -14.43
C THR A 35 3.05 3.86 -14.54
N SER A 36 3.57 3.55 -15.73
CA SER A 36 5.00 3.56 -16.01
C SER A 36 5.62 4.95 -15.83
N ASP A 37 4.95 5.98 -16.34
CA ASP A 37 5.43 7.36 -16.26
C ASP A 37 5.49 7.84 -14.80
N VAL A 38 4.45 7.55 -14.01
CA VAL A 38 4.44 7.89 -12.57
C VAL A 38 5.56 7.19 -11.82
N ILE A 39 5.78 5.90 -12.08
CA ILE A 39 6.82 5.12 -11.38
C ILE A 39 8.22 5.57 -11.76
N ALA A 40 8.44 6.00 -13.00
CA ALA A 40 9.72 6.55 -13.44
C ALA A 40 10.15 7.79 -12.64
N ASP A 41 9.18 8.56 -12.14
CA ASP A 41 9.40 9.75 -11.31
C ASP A 41 9.48 9.44 -9.81
N LEU A 42 9.16 8.21 -9.36
CA LEU A 42 9.23 7.84 -7.95
C LEU A 42 10.66 7.56 -7.51
N THR A 43 11.01 8.11 -6.35
CA THR A 43 12.28 7.82 -5.69
C THR A 43 12.23 6.49 -4.96
N TYR A 44 13.41 5.89 -4.72
CA TYR A 44 13.49 4.65 -3.96
C TYR A 44 12.88 4.75 -2.55
N PRO A 45 13.13 5.82 -1.76
CA PRO A 45 12.50 5.97 -0.45
C PRO A 45 10.98 6.03 -0.50
N GLU A 46 10.42 6.69 -1.53
CA GLU A 46 8.96 6.74 -1.72
C GLU A 46 8.38 5.34 -1.94
N MET A 47 8.96 4.61 -2.89
CA MET A 47 8.49 3.28 -3.23
C MET A 47 8.68 2.29 -2.07
N PHE A 48 9.80 2.36 -1.35
CA PHE A 48 10.07 1.48 -0.21
C PHE A 48 9.13 1.77 0.97
N ALA A 49 8.88 3.03 1.27
CA ALA A 49 7.93 3.45 2.30
C ALA A 49 6.51 2.96 2.01
N ALA A 50 6.04 3.14 0.77
CA ALA A 50 4.74 2.64 0.33
C ALA A 50 4.68 1.10 0.41
N SER A 51 5.77 0.41 0.06
CA SER A 51 5.90 -1.05 0.15
C SER A 51 5.85 -1.57 1.59
N LEU A 52 6.47 -0.87 2.55
CA LEU A 52 6.36 -1.22 3.97
C LEU A 52 4.93 -1.10 4.51
N ALA A 53 4.20 -0.09 4.04
CA ALA A 53 2.80 0.17 4.40
C ALA A 53 1.79 -0.72 3.64
N ALA A 54 2.22 -1.38 2.56
CA ALA A 54 1.35 -2.14 1.66
C ALA A 54 0.46 -3.19 2.36
N PRO A 55 0.93 -3.97 3.37
CA PRO A 55 0.09 -4.94 4.07
C PRO A 55 -1.20 -4.35 4.65
N PHE A 56 -1.11 -3.17 5.26
CA PHE A 56 -2.26 -2.49 5.85
C PHE A 56 -3.04 -1.70 4.82
N ARG A 57 -2.36 -1.03 3.88
CA ARG A 57 -3.00 -0.24 2.81
C ARG A 57 -3.88 -1.10 1.91
N ALA A 58 -3.40 -2.25 1.46
CA ALA A 58 -4.17 -3.17 0.62
C ALA A 58 -5.44 -3.68 1.33
N THR A 59 -5.42 -3.76 2.66
CA THR A 59 -6.60 -4.11 3.47
C THR A 59 -7.63 -2.98 3.48
N VAL A 60 -7.19 -1.71 3.54
CA VAL A 60 -8.06 -0.52 3.55
C VAL A 60 -8.73 -0.30 2.20
N PHE A 61 -7.97 -0.42 1.11
CA PHE A 61 -8.50 -0.20 -0.23
C PHE A 61 -9.33 -1.38 -0.74
N LEU A 62 -9.47 -2.46 0.06
CA LEU A 62 -10.15 -3.70 -0.31
C LEU A 62 -9.72 -4.16 -1.70
N ASP A 63 -8.41 -4.07 -1.95
CA ASP A 63 -7.94 -3.90 -3.32
C ASP A 63 -8.30 -5.12 -4.17
N TRP A 64 -8.60 -4.89 -5.45
CA TRP A 64 -9.03 -5.91 -6.40
C TRP A 64 -7.98 -7.04 -6.50
N PHE A 65 -6.71 -6.66 -6.32
CA PHE A 65 -5.53 -7.50 -6.10
C PHE A 65 -5.69 -8.53 -4.99
N SER A 66 -6.40 -8.21 -3.91
CA SER A 66 -6.64 -9.10 -2.77
C SER A 66 -7.92 -9.95 -2.91
N LEU A 67 -8.83 -9.59 -3.82
CA LEU A 67 -10.17 -10.19 -3.92
C LEU A 67 -10.25 -11.37 -4.89
N PHE A 68 -9.51 -11.36 -6.01
CA PHE A 68 -9.62 -12.40 -7.04
C PHE A 68 -8.40 -13.33 -7.04
N LYS A 69 -8.64 -14.65 -7.01
CA LYS A 69 -7.62 -15.66 -7.33
C LYS A 69 -7.28 -15.46 -8.81
N LYS A 70 -6.03 -15.19 -9.14
CA LYS A 70 -5.58 -15.13 -10.54
C LYS A 70 -4.67 -16.30 -10.87
N GLU A 71 -4.72 -16.71 -12.13
CA GLU A 71 -3.80 -17.69 -12.71
C GLU A 71 -2.42 -17.04 -12.85
N GLU A 72 -1.35 -17.80 -12.60
CA GLU A 72 0.05 -17.34 -12.50
C GLU A 72 0.63 -16.62 -13.75
N ASN A 73 -0.15 -16.43 -14.83
CA ASN A 73 0.35 -16.05 -16.15
C ASN A 73 -0.41 -14.91 -16.86
N ASP A 74 -1.15 -14.04 -16.17
CA ASP A 74 -1.63 -12.79 -16.79
C ASP A 74 -0.44 -11.82 -16.94
N SER A 75 0.19 -11.82 -18.11
CA SER A 75 1.46 -11.13 -18.41
C SER A 75 1.33 -9.63 -18.69
N GLU A 76 0.13 -9.04 -18.51
CA GLU A 76 -0.19 -7.65 -18.87
C GLU A 76 -0.61 -6.82 -17.65
N GLU A 77 -0.05 -7.11 -16.49
CA GLU A 77 -0.46 -6.46 -15.24
C GLU A 77 0.43 -5.27 -14.89
N GLN A 78 -0.23 -4.17 -14.57
CA GLN A 78 0.40 -2.89 -14.29
C GLN A 78 0.54 -2.70 -12.79
N PRO A 79 1.68 -2.15 -12.34
CA PRO A 79 1.90 -1.88 -10.93
C PRO A 79 0.75 -1.11 -10.28
N ILE A 80 0.38 -1.52 -9.07
CA ILE A 80 -0.72 -0.89 -8.35
C ILE A 80 -0.25 0.43 -7.75
N LEU A 81 -0.50 1.53 -8.47
CA LEU A 81 0.00 2.87 -8.11
C LEU A 81 -0.30 3.27 -6.67
N HIS A 82 -1.52 3.03 -6.19
CA HIS A 82 -1.92 3.40 -4.83
C HIS A 82 -1.22 2.56 -3.74
N LEU A 83 -0.51 1.48 -4.09
CA LEU A 83 0.37 0.73 -3.18
C LEU A 83 1.86 1.10 -3.34
N LEU A 84 2.21 1.85 -4.39
CA LEU A 84 3.59 2.26 -4.72
C LEU A 84 3.89 3.73 -4.41
N CYS A 85 2.87 4.60 -4.35
CA CYS A 85 3.04 6.02 -4.06
C CYS A 85 2.25 6.48 -2.82
N PHE A 86 2.65 7.64 -2.30
CA PHE A 86 1.92 8.42 -1.29
C PHE A 86 2.08 9.91 -1.53
N GLY A 87 1.05 10.69 -1.21
CA GLY A 87 0.98 12.13 -1.48
C GLY A 87 0.44 12.52 -2.87
N ALA A 88 -0.01 11.55 -3.67
CA ALA A 88 -0.74 11.78 -4.93
C ALA A 88 -2.26 11.77 -4.71
N ILE A 89 -2.73 12.59 -3.75
CA ILE A 89 -4.14 12.63 -3.30
C ILE A 89 -5.11 12.87 -4.48
N ALA A 90 -4.68 13.59 -5.50
CA ALA A 90 -5.49 13.89 -6.69
C ALA A 90 -5.91 12.63 -7.48
N ASP A 91 -5.15 11.55 -7.38
CA ASP A 91 -5.40 10.29 -8.07
C ASP A 91 -6.15 9.26 -7.22
N LEU A 92 -6.27 9.49 -5.90
CA LEU A 92 -7.06 8.64 -5.01
C LEU A 92 -8.55 9.03 -5.05
N LYS A 93 -9.43 8.03 -5.05
CA LYS A 93 -10.87 8.28 -4.98
C LYS A 93 -11.22 8.85 -3.60
N LYS A 94 -12.31 9.63 -3.52
CA LYS A 94 -12.75 10.23 -2.25
C LYS A 94 -13.10 9.17 -1.20
N GLU A 95 -13.62 8.04 -1.66
CA GLU A 95 -13.95 6.88 -0.83
C GLU A 95 -12.70 6.27 -0.21
N ASP A 96 -11.61 6.16 -0.99
CA ASP A 96 -10.32 5.63 -0.55
C ASP A 96 -9.70 6.53 0.53
N ILE A 97 -9.70 7.85 0.29
CA ILE A 97 -9.26 8.85 1.27
C ILE A 97 -10.09 8.77 2.56
N ARG A 98 -11.41 8.57 2.44
CA ARG A 98 -12.29 8.41 3.60
C ARG A 98 -11.96 7.15 4.38
N SER A 99 -11.72 6.02 3.71
CA SER A 99 -11.35 4.76 4.37
C SER A 99 -10.02 4.87 5.11
N LEU A 100 -9.02 5.55 4.53
CA LEU A 100 -7.76 5.86 5.21
C LEU A 100 -7.99 6.71 6.46
N LYS A 101 -8.79 7.78 6.38
CA LYS A 101 -9.12 8.62 7.55
C LYS A 101 -9.82 7.81 8.64
N VAL A 102 -10.80 6.98 8.28
CA VAL A 102 -11.48 6.11 9.24
C VAL A 102 -10.49 5.16 9.90
N GLN A 103 -9.55 4.57 9.16
CA GLN A 103 -8.51 3.72 9.75
C GLN A 103 -7.63 4.50 10.73
N GLN A 104 -7.14 5.68 10.34
CA GLN A 104 -6.33 6.55 11.20
C GLN A 104 -7.04 6.87 12.52
N GLU A 105 -8.31 7.27 12.44
CA GLU A 105 -9.10 7.66 13.61
C GLU A 105 -9.47 6.47 14.49
N THR A 106 -9.90 5.35 13.90
CA THR A 106 -10.46 4.21 14.65
C THR A 106 -9.43 3.20 15.12
N SER A 107 -8.38 2.97 14.32
CA SER A 107 -7.37 1.93 14.59
C SER A 107 -6.17 2.50 15.33
N PHE A 108 -5.87 3.78 15.13
CA PHE A 108 -4.67 4.43 15.67
C PHE A 108 -4.95 5.69 16.50
N THR A 109 -6.21 6.13 16.59
CA THR A 109 -6.62 7.35 17.32
C THR A 109 -5.89 8.61 16.83
N ILE A 110 -5.69 8.73 15.51
CA ILE A 110 -4.97 9.84 14.89
C ILE A 110 -5.97 10.80 14.22
N THR A 111 -5.92 12.05 14.64
CA THR A 111 -6.72 13.16 14.07
C THR A 111 -5.88 14.33 13.58
N SER A 112 -4.57 14.32 13.87
CA SER A 112 -3.63 15.37 13.52
C SER A 112 -2.27 14.83 13.05
N GLY A 113 -1.48 15.66 12.36
CA GLY A 113 -0.13 15.29 11.95
C GLY A 113 0.83 15.07 13.13
N GLU A 114 0.65 15.82 14.22
CA GLU A 114 1.45 15.64 15.44
C GLU A 114 1.20 14.25 16.06
N GLU A 115 -0.07 13.85 16.20
CA GLU A 115 -0.42 12.51 16.67
C GLU A 115 0.15 11.41 15.77
N ALA A 116 0.10 11.60 14.44
CA ALA A 116 0.70 10.65 13.51
C ALA A 116 2.21 10.46 13.75
N LEU A 117 2.95 11.55 13.99
CA LEU A 117 4.37 11.48 14.32
C LEU A 117 4.63 10.82 15.67
N ILE A 118 3.80 11.10 16.69
CA ILE A 118 3.92 10.50 18.03
C ILE A 118 3.68 8.98 17.96
N VAL A 119 2.61 8.54 17.29
CA VAL A 119 2.31 7.12 17.12
C VAL A 119 3.42 6.42 16.33
N ALA A 120 3.88 7.01 15.23
CA ALA A 120 4.99 6.45 14.44
C ALA A 120 6.28 6.33 15.28
N LYS A 121 6.65 7.38 16.02
CA LYS A 121 7.81 7.36 16.91
C LYS A 121 7.71 6.26 17.96
N ALA A 122 6.56 6.14 18.63
CA ALA A 122 6.37 5.14 19.67
C ALA A 122 6.50 3.69 19.15
N ASN A 123 5.92 3.41 17.97
CA ASN A 123 6.03 2.09 17.34
C ASN A 123 7.47 1.80 16.91
N LEU A 124 8.16 2.77 16.30
CA LEU A 124 9.56 2.61 15.92
C LEU A 124 10.46 2.37 17.15
N GLN A 125 10.23 3.07 18.26
CA GLN A 125 10.94 2.84 19.52
C GLN A 125 10.67 1.43 20.07
N ALA A 126 9.44 0.93 19.99
CA ALA A 126 9.10 -0.45 20.38
C ALA A 126 9.78 -1.51 19.48
N ALA A 127 10.01 -1.18 18.20
CA ALA A 127 10.83 -1.98 17.28
C ALA A 127 12.35 -1.86 17.54
N GLY A 128 12.77 -1.08 18.55
CA GLY A 128 14.17 -0.80 18.86
C GLY A 128 14.85 0.10 17.83
N ILE A 129 14.11 0.99 17.17
CA ILE A 129 14.59 1.95 16.17
C ILE A 129 14.45 3.36 16.73
N GLN A 130 15.54 4.13 16.65
CA GLN A 130 15.56 5.55 16.97
C GLN A 130 16.04 6.33 15.75
N LEU A 131 15.28 7.36 15.39
CA LEU A 131 15.54 8.23 14.24
C LEU A 131 15.76 9.66 14.73
N SER A 132 16.72 10.35 14.14
CA SER A 132 17.06 11.74 14.44
C SER A 132 15.93 12.68 14.00
N SER A 133 15.32 12.43 12.84
CA SER A 133 14.13 13.14 12.32
C SER A 133 12.93 13.15 13.27
N LEU A 134 12.84 12.19 14.20
CA LEU A 134 11.75 12.09 15.18
C LEU A 134 12.18 12.50 16.61
N GLN A 135 13.41 12.96 16.81
CA GLN A 135 13.92 13.22 18.16
C GLN A 135 13.14 14.32 18.89
N ALA A 136 12.72 15.36 18.17
CA ALA A 136 11.98 16.50 18.73
C ALA A 136 10.47 16.24 18.93
N VAL A 137 9.94 15.13 18.41
CA VAL A 137 8.53 14.75 18.57
C VAL A 137 8.29 14.29 20.01
N SER A 138 7.14 14.62 20.60
CA SER A 138 6.77 14.18 21.95
C SER A 138 6.85 12.65 22.11
N ASP A 139 7.31 12.17 23.28
CA ASP A 139 7.31 10.75 23.63
C ASP A 139 5.96 10.27 24.21
N SER A 140 5.02 11.19 24.45
CA SER A 140 3.74 10.85 25.10
C SER A 140 2.55 11.44 24.39
N SER A 141 1.51 10.62 24.23
CA SER A 141 0.12 11.02 23.96
C SER A 141 -0.80 10.20 24.88
N GLU A 142 -1.92 10.79 25.30
CA GLU A 142 -2.92 10.13 26.14
C GLU A 142 -3.52 8.87 25.48
N ASN A 143 -3.43 8.78 24.14
CA ASN A 143 -4.06 7.74 23.33
C ASN A 143 -3.07 6.82 22.62
N LEU A 144 -1.84 6.69 23.12
CA LEU A 144 -0.86 5.78 22.50
C LEU A 144 -1.36 4.32 22.56
N PRO A 145 -1.36 3.61 21.42
CA PRO A 145 -1.64 2.17 21.43
C PRO A 145 -0.60 1.43 22.26
N GLN A 146 -1.01 0.33 22.89
CA GLN A 146 -0.11 -0.51 23.67
C GLN A 146 1.00 -1.06 22.76
N GLN A 147 2.26 -0.77 23.11
CA GLN A 147 3.42 -1.31 22.40
C GLN A 147 3.67 -2.76 22.81
N LEU A 148 3.95 -3.61 21.82
CA LEU A 148 4.09 -5.06 22.01
C LEU A 148 5.51 -5.56 21.72
N ASN A 149 6.41 -4.67 21.31
CA ASN A 149 7.79 -4.97 20.90
C ASN A 149 7.85 -6.00 19.76
N LEU A 150 6.85 -5.97 18.88
CA LEU A 150 6.73 -6.85 17.73
C LEU A 150 7.31 -6.13 16.51
N THR A 151 8.63 -6.28 16.33
CA THR A 151 9.44 -5.47 15.42
C THR A 151 8.82 -5.22 14.03
N ALA A 152 8.38 -6.27 13.34
CA ALA A 152 7.85 -6.14 11.97
C ALA A 152 6.47 -5.48 11.95
N LEU A 153 5.61 -5.85 12.88
CA LEU A 153 4.27 -5.26 13.04
C LEU A 153 4.35 -3.77 13.37
N GLU A 154 5.19 -3.39 14.33
CA GLU A 154 5.38 -2.01 14.78
C GLU A 154 5.96 -1.14 13.64
N ILE A 155 6.91 -1.67 12.86
CA ILE A 155 7.43 -0.99 11.66
C ILE A 155 6.32 -0.81 10.61
N GLY A 156 5.50 -1.84 10.37
CA GLY A 156 4.40 -1.77 9.41
C GLY A 156 3.31 -0.77 9.83
N ILE A 157 3.00 -0.69 11.14
CA ILE A 157 2.10 0.31 11.71
C ILE A 157 2.68 1.71 11.51
N ALA A 158 3.93 1.94 11.90
CA ALA A 158 4.58 3.23 11.76
C ALA A 158 4.60 3.69 10.29
N ALA A 159 4.95 2.79 9.36
CA ALA A 159 4.96 3.09 7.95
C ALA A 159 3.56 3.45 7.43
N THR A 160 2.54 2.69 7.80
CA THR A 160 1.14 2.94 7.41
C THR A 160 0.64 4.27 7.94
N VAL A 161 0.94 4.59 9.19
CA VAL A 161 0.58 5.86 9.82
C VAL A 161 1.19 7.04 9.06
N LEU A 162 2.50 7.00 8.82
CA LEU A 162 3.22 8.08 8.12
C LEU A 162 2.73 8.27 6.68
N VAL A 163 2.63 7.17 5.92
CA VAL A 163 2.17 7.18 4.53
C VAL A 163 0.74 7.72 4.43
N SER A 164 -0.18 7.21 5.25
CA SER A 164 -1.58 7.64 5.23
C SER A 164 -1.75 9.08 5.70
N ALA A 165 -0.90 9.56 6.62
CA ALA A 165 -0.91 10.95 7.05
C ALA A 165 -0.54 11.91 5.91
N VAL A 166 0.34 11.50 4.99
CA VAL A 166 0.58 12.27 3.76
C VAL A 166 -0.64 12.20 2.83
N ASP A 167 -1.19 11.00 2.60
CA ASP A 167 -2.37 10.80 1.72
C ASP A 167 -3.64 11.52 2.22
N THR A 168 -3.70 11.84 3.51
CA THR A 168 -4.82 12.57 4.13
C THR A 168 -4.50 14.05 4.38
N ASN A 169 -3.35 14.53 3.90
CA ASN A 169 -2.85 15.90 4.04
C ASN A 169 -2.65 16.36 5.50
N LEU A 170 -2.35 15.43 6.40
CA LEU A 170 -1.96 15.70 7.79
C LEU A 170 -0.47 16.00 7.93
N LEU A 171 0.36 15.41 7.06
CA LEU A 171 1.81 15.62 7.02
C LEU A 171 2.29 15.97 5.61
N GLN A 172 3.41 16.69 5.53
CA GLN A 172 4.06 17.01 4.27
C GLN A 172 4.90 15.81 3.80
N LYS A 173 4.90 15.57 2.48
CA LYS A 173 5.62 14.46 1.86
C LYS A 173 7.11 14.48 2.20
N ASP A 174 7.77 15.62 2.01
CA ASP A 174 9.22 15.78 2.24
C ASP A 174 9.62 15.49 3.69
N GLN A 175 8.77 15.87 4.64
CA GLN A 175 8.99 15.58 6.06
C GLN A 175 8.97 14.07 6.32
N VAL A 176 8.02 13.35 5.73
CA VAL A 176 7.89 11.91 5.88
C VAL A 176 9.01 11.17 5.14
N LEU A 177 9.45 11.66 3.99
CA LEU A 177 10.57 11.07 3.25
C LEU A 177 11.88 11.16 4.03
N ALA A 178 12.16 12.27 4.70
CA ALA A 178 13.33 12.37 5.57
C ALA A 178 13.34 11.30 6.69
N ILE A 179 12.15 10.94 7.22
CA ILE A 179 12.02 9.85 8.20
C ILE A 179 12.36 8.51 7.55
N PHE A 180 11.83 8.25 6.35
CA PHE A 180 12.07 6.98 5.66
C PHE A 180 13.51 6.82 5.18
N GLU A 181 14.19 7.88 4.76
CA GLU A 181 15.61 7.84 4.41
C GLU A 181 16.48 7.32 5.58
N GLU A 182 16.14 7.71 6.82
CA GLU A 182 16.80 7.17 8.01
C GLU A 182 16.33 5.77 8.38
N LEU A 183 15.04 5.47 8.17
CA LEU A 183 14.40 4.21 8.57
C LEU A 183 14.83 3.03 7.70
N ILE A 184 14.90 3.21 6.38
CA ILE A 184 15.21 2.18 5.39
C ILE A 184 16.45 1.34 5.77
N PRO A 185 17.63 1.92 6.02
CA PRO A 185 18.80 1.13 6.37
C PRO A 185 18.65 0.40 7.73
N LYS A 186 17.81 0.89 8.65
CA LYS A 186 17.52 0.19 9.91
C LYS A 186 16.62 -1.02 9.70
N VAL A 187 15.64 -0.90 8.82
CA VAL A 187 14.73 -2.00 8.43
C VAL A 187 15.51 -3.07 7.66
N GLN A 188 16.30 -2.67 6.66
CA GLN A 188 17.18 -3.57 5.90
C GLN A 188 18.24 -4.26 6.77
N GLY A 189 18.63 -3.65 7.89
CA GLY A 189 19.52 -4.28 8.88
C GLY A 189 18.83 -5.27 9.83
N LYS A 190 17.49 -5.29 9.86
CA LYS A 190 16.68 -6.17 10.72
C LYS A 190 16.04 -7.34 9.98
N PHE A 191 15.78 -7.18 8.68
CA PHE A 191 15.18 -8.21 7.84
C PHE A 191 15.99 -8.41 6.56
N GLU A 192 15.99 -9.63 6.05
CA GLU A 192 16.82 -10.01 4.90
C GLU A 192 16.14 -9.72 3.55
N SER A 193 14.81 -9.70 3.52
CA SER A 193 14.00 -9.53 2.32
C SER A 193 12.56 -9.10 2.64
N TRP A 194 11.76 -8.81 1.59
CA TRP A 194 10.32 -8.63 1.73
C TRP A 194 9.63 -9.89 2.27
N GLU A 195 10.12 -11.08 1.89
CA GLU A 195 9.60 -12.36 2.38
C GLU A 195 9.83 -12.50 3.89
N ASP A 196 11.06 -12.25 4.36
CA ASP A 196 11.39 -12.31 5.79
C ASP A 196 10.57 -11.29 6.61
N TYR A 197 10.52 -10.03 6.14
CA TYR A 197 9.67 -9.01 6.76
C TYR A 197 8.20 -9.44 6.80
N GLY A 198 7.68 -9.98 5.70
CA GLY A 198 6.29 -10.36 5.57
C GLY A 198 5.90 -11.55 6.45
N THR A 199 6.73 -12.58 6.49
CA THR A 199 6.54 -13.74 7.37
C THR A 199 6.53 -13.32 8.84
N GLN A 200 7.51 -12.50 9.27
CA GLN A 200 7.55 -12.01 10.65
C GLN A 200 6.35 -11.13 11.00
N LEU A 201 5.87 -10.30 10.07
CA LEU A 201 4.68 -9.48 10.28
C LEU A 201 3.44 -10.35 10.51
N LEU A 202 3.23 -11.38 9.70
CA LEU A 202 2.11 -12.31 9.86
C LEU A 202 2.16 -13.08 11.17
N ASP A 203 3.33 -13.59 11.53
CA ASP A 203 3.52 -14.31 12.80
C ASP A 203 3.21 -13.41 14.00
N GLN A 204 3.63 -12.15 13.93
CA GLN A 204 3.38 -11.17 14.96
C GLN A 204 1.91 -10.76 15.03
N GLU A 205 1.24 -10.53 13.90
CA GLU A 205 -0.21 -10.27 13.87
C GLU A 205 -0.99 -11.42 14.53
N ALA A 206 -0.60 -12.68 14.26
CA ALA A 206 -1.24 -13.85 14.83
C ALA A 206 -1.20 -13.91 16.36
N ILE A 207 -0.18 -13.29 16.98
CA ILE A 207 -0.02 -13.19 18.44
C ILE A 207 -1.00 -12.16 19.01
N VAL A 208 -1.06 -10.97 18.40
CA VAL A 208 -1.88 -9.85 18.90
C VAL A 208 -3.36 -10.05 18.60
N LYS A 209 -3.67 -10.77 17.51
CA LYS A 209 -5.03 -10.90 16.96
C LYS A 209 -5.67 -9.53 16.74
N PHE A 210 -4.85 -8.58 16.29
CA PHE A 210 -5.32 -7.24 15.94
C PHE A 210 -6.43 -7.36 14.89
N ASN A 211 -6.27 -8.29 13.95
CA ASN A 211 -7.32 -8.76 13.05
C ASN A 211 -7.94 -10.06 13.57
N THR A 212 -9.27 -10.16 13.51
CA THR A 212 -10.00 -11.37 13.91
C THR A 212 -10.84 -11.93 12.77
N GLY A 213 -10.84 -13.26 12.63
CA GLY A 213 -11.68 -13.97 11.67
C GLY A 213 -11.37 -13.63 10.21
N PHE A 214 -12.26 -12.88 9.57
CA PHE A 214 -12.18 -12.55 8.14
C PHE A 214 -11.02 -11.62 7.80
N SER A 215 -10.69 -10.65 8.67
CA SER A 215 -9.62 -9.68 8.40
C SER A 215 -8.22 -10.30 8.46
N ARG A 216 -8.01 -11.35 9.27
CA ARG A 216 -6.74 -12.08 9.30
C ARG A 216 -6.52 -12.88 8.02
N LYS A 217 -7.53 -13.63 7.56
CA LYS A 217 -7.47 -14.33 6.27
C LYS A 217 -7.24 -13.37 5.10
N GLN A 218 -7.82 -12.17 5.19
CA GLN A 218 -7.59 -11.13 4.22
C GLN A 218 -6.13 -10.66 4.24
N LEU A 219 -5.54 -10.45 5.42
CA LEU A 219 -4.13 -10.10 5.55
C LEU A 219 -3.21 -11.21 5.02
N GLU A 220 -3.42 -12.46 5.43
CA GLU A 220 -2.66 -13.62 4.92
C GLU A 220 -2.67 -13.65 3.38
N LYS A 221 -3.86 -13.51 2.78
CA LYS A 221 -4.01 -13.44 1.31
C LYS A 221 -3.35 -12.21 0.70
N THR A 222 -3.43 -11.05 1.35
CA THR A 222 -2.74 -9.83 0.92
C THR A 222 -1.23 -10.06 0.86
N MET A 223 -0.65 -10.70 1.88
CA MET A 223 0.78 -10.98 1.96
C MET A 223 1.23 -11.98 0.90
N GLU A 224 0.46 -13.05 0.67
CA GLU A 224 0.69 -13.98 -0.44
C GLU A 224 0.70 -13.24 -1.79
N ASN A 225 -0.27 -12.35 -2.01
CA ASN A 225 -0.33 -11.58 -3.25
C ASN A 225 0.85 -10.61 -3.36
N LEU A 226 1.26 -9.96 -2.27
CA LEU A 226 2.41 -9.08 -2.27
C LEU A 226 3.69 -9.83 -2.67
N LEU A 227 3.85 -11.08 -2.24
CA LEU A 227 5.03 -11.89 -2.54
C LEU A 227 5.02 -12.54 -3.93
N CYS A 228 3.84 -12.80 -4.52
CA CYS A 228 3.76 -13.64 -5.72
C CYS A 228 3.29 -12.91 -6.97
N LYS A 229 2.54 -11.82 -6.85
CA LYS A 229 1.97 -11.15 -8.02
C LYS A 229 2.95 -10.16 -8.64
N SER A 230 3.12 -10.23 -9.95
CA SER A 230 4.02 -9.37 -10.72
C SER A 230 3.69 -7.89 -10.63
N ASP A 231 2.42 -7.53 -10.36
CA ASP A 231 1.96 -6.16 -10.18
C ASP A 231 2.17 -5.60 -8.75
N SER A 232 2.70 -6.43 -7.83
CA SER A 232 2.93 -6.07 -6.44
C SER A 232 4.09 -5.11 -6.26
N PRO A 233 3.98 -4.13 -5.33
CA PRO A 233 5.11 -3.29 -4.94
C PRO A 233 6.34 -4.10 -4.49
N TRP A 234 6.17 -5.28 -3.88
CA TRP A 234 7.30 -6.08 -3.41
C TRP A 234 8.04 -6.82 -4.54
N GLN A 235 7.43 -6.94 -5.73
CA GLN A 235 8.13 -7.44 -6.92
C GLN A 235 8.88 -6.33 -7.65
N PHE A 236 8.35 -5.10 -7.65
CA PHE A 236 9.00 -3.95 -8.31
C PHE A 236 10.11 -3.32 -7.48
N VAL A 237 9.89 -3.19 -6.16
CA VAL A 237 10.81 -2.47 -5.28
C VAL A 237 11.83 -3.45 -4.75
N LYS A 238 13.08 -3.32 -5.16
CA LYS A 238 14.17 -4.16 -4.64
C LYS A 238 14.37 -3.93 -3.14
N TRP A 239 14.50 -5.01 -2.38
CA TRP A 239 14.82 -4.93 -0.95
C TRP A 239 16.13 -4.18 -0.72
N ASN A 240 17.15 -4.45 -1.53
CA ASN A 240 18.42 -3.72 -1.55
C ASN A 240 18.72 -3.25 -2.99
N LEU A 241 19.20 -2.02 -3.14
CA LEU A 241 19.60 -1.50 -4.47
C LEU A 241 20.87 -2.17 -5.01
N ASN A 242 21.68 -2.78 -4.12
CA ASN A 242 22.97 -3.39 -4.46
C ASN A 242 22.93 -4.93 -4.63
N SER A 243 21.73 -5.53 -4.66
CA SER A 243 21.52 -6.96 -4.91
C SER A 243 21.13 -7.25 -6.36
#